data_AF-A0A5P1V0E1-F1
#
_entry.id   AF-A0A5P1V0E1-F1
#
_cell.length_a   1.000
_cell.length_b   1.000
_cell.length_c   1.000
_cell.angle_alpha   90.00
_cell.angle_beta   90.00
_cell.angle_gamma   90.00
#
_symmetry.space_group_name_H-M   'P 1'
#
loop_
_entity.id
_entity.type
_entity.pdbx_description
1 polymer ?
#
loop_
_entity_poly.entity_id
_entity_poly.type
_entity_poly.pdbx_seq_one_letter_code
_entity_poly.pdbx_strand_id
1 'polypeptide(L)'
;MFLKIVEIPRLKQFLFKTSSHEFDYHLEDLLKKTYYPLSSTVYQVQPKKLVYLNEILYHLKDRFKKFLEASPLPFYIILFKDKDSSEKPRYVRAGKIYLKEEVKKEVLQEFEGLNLFFKIQDWIDDWKELLLPATVDPKLIFFFKDFFFTGENFPCFFCGSTLHPYQKCPGLLEPNPREILDKALDLPFSEVAQKTWQNLIEEEKTPSYFHVRHFYLLPEFLKIVFYRGDNLSSWAQLKLTAETPVRGGSLGIGLEALIKGDLNVAESRFSEEEEDLKASIGLIWVNLLKNNWDKALYFLENSLSKTSSNFIKSYLLFLKGYITEYRGNDLTAKELYQRAFELDKTCFPAFYKLKIFDYLRDEPLEKFINYFVHPFLVFWAWNEPLFIKDQEELENFIEKKLLEKRETALQRLKEAEDLFHRLKHVMTKEEVKDYEEKLKTLAYEIYHKGMGAIDKASDRALDLNLELQSLVYNKIKEMNQKLTELRKQYEVFANFWLRYPYKDEDLIFGKELKALKELIEKNIERTQKRDISQVLSLIVSELNLAEEKVDILKNLKDELRKKWLFKQRLADFLRNFLLLETFLVVLYVLGYFAEFSFLENLLSLPVFLTISVFLLILCLILAYAKNPE
;
A
#
# COMPACT_ATOMS: atom_id res chain seq x y z
N MET A 1 20.83 -12.53 -52.70
CA MET A 1 20.18 -12.70 -51.38
C MET A 1 19.65 -14.12 -51.17
N PHE A 2 19.77 -14.61 -49.95
CA PHE A 2 19.20 -15.86 -49.46
C PHE A 2 18.38 -15.61 -48.19
N LEU A 3 17.43 -16.50 -47.92
CA LEU A 3 16.54 -16.49 -46.77
C LEU A 3 16.70 -17.79 -46.00
N LYS A 4 16.94 -17.71 -44.69
CA LYS A 4 16.98 -18.86 -43.80
C LYS A 4 15.92 -18.76 -42.72
N ILE A 5 15.19 -19.85 -42.56
CA ILE A 5 14.26 -20.04 -41.45
C ILE A 5 15.02 -20.71 -40.31
N VAL A 6 14.94 -20.12 -39.11
CA VAL A 6 15.47 -20.73 -37.89
C VAL A 6 14.33 -20.98 -36.92
N GLU A 7 14.05 -22.25 -36.67
CA GLU A 7 12.97 -22.67 -35.80
C GLU A 7 13.27 -22.38 -34.32
N ILE A 8 12.21 -22.18 -33.54
CA ILE A 8 12.24 -22.10 -32.08
C ILE A 8 11.47 -23.33 -31.54
N PRO A 9 12.13 -24.48 -31.35
CA PRO A 9 11.45 -25.75 -31.11
C PRO A 9 10.54 -25.74 -29.87
N ARG A 10 10.96 -25.07 -28.79
CA ARG A 10 10.18 -24.99 -27.55
C ARG A 10 8.87 -24.24 -27.74
N LEU A 11 8.91 -23.10 -28.44
CA LEU A 11 7.72 -22.33 -28.74
C LEU A 11 6.81 -23.11 -29.71
N LYS A 12 7.38 -23.78 -30.72
CA LYS A 12 6.63 -24.62 -31.66
C LYS A 12 5.90 -25.77 -30.94
N GLN A 13 6.61 -26.50 -30.09
CA GLN A 13 6.05 -27.60 -29.30
C GLN A 13 4.98 -27.13 -28.33
N PHE A 14 5.20 -25.97 -27.69
CA PHE A 14 4.23 -25.37 -26.78
C PHE A 14 2.93 -24.98 -27.50
N LEU A 15 3.01 -24.27 -28.63
CA LEU A 15 1.86 -23.75 -29.36
C LEU A 15 1.07 -24.83 -30.11
N PHE A 16 1.76 -25.76 -30.78
CA PHE A 16 1.12 -26.71 -31.68
C PHE A 16 0.99 -28.12 -31.10
N LYS A 17 1.72 -28.45 -30.03
CA LYS A 17 1.74 -29.78 -29.40
C LYS A 17 1.89 -30.89 -30.45
N THR A 18 0.87 -31.72 -30.64
CA THR A 18 0.83 -32.83 -31.59
C THR A 18 0.66 -32.39 -33.06
N SER A 19 0.22 -31.15 -33.31
CA SER A 19 -0.07 -30.60 -34.64
C SER A 19 1.12 -29.85 -35.27
N SER A 20 2.32 -29.95 -34.68
CA SER A 20 3.52 -29.25 -35.16
C SER A 20 3.93 -29.64 -36.59
N HIS A 21 3.69 -30.89 -36.97
CA HIS A 21 3.97 -31.40 -38.32
C HIS A 21 3.13 -30.72 -39.42
N GLU A 22 1.88 -30.35 -39.13
CA GLU A 22 1.03 -29.63 -40.07
C GLU A 22 1.56 -28.22 -40.33
N PHE A 23 2.04 -27.55 -39.28
CA PHE A 23 2.65 -26.23 -39.38
C PHE A 23 3.89 -26.26 -40.28
N ASP A 24 4.78 -27.22 -40.06
CA ASP A 24 6.01 -27.37 -40.85
C ASP A 24 5.71 -27.64 -42.33
N TYR A 25 4.75 -28.53 -42.61
CA TYR A 25 4.31 -28.82 -43.98
C TYR A 25 3.78 -27.58 -44.70
N HIS A 26 2.94 -26.77 -44.03
CA HIS A 26 2.36 -25.57 -44.64
C HIS A 26 3.38 -24.45 -44.84
N LEU A 27 4.31 -24.27 -43.90
CA LEU A 27 5.42 -23.33 -44.05
C LEU A 27 6.29 -23.71 -45.25
N GLU A 28 6.67 -24.98 -45.36
CA GLU A 28 7.51 -25.48 -46.44
C GLU A 28 6.82 -25.37 -47.81
N ASP A 29 5.51 -25.69 -47.90
CA ASP A 29 4.72 -25.56 -49.13
C ASP A 29 4.65 -24.11 -49.63
N LEU A 30 4.36 -23.15 -48.74
CA LEU A 30 4.30 -21.73 -49.10
C LEU A 30 5.66 -21.16 -49.53
N LEU A 31 6.74 -21.56 -48.83
CA LEU A 31 8.10 -21.14 -49.17
C LEU A 31 8.55 -21.72 -50.52
N LYS A 32 8.33 -23.02 -50.78
CA LYS A 32 8.73 -23.68 -52.04
C LYS A 32 7.96 -23.18 -53.26
N LYS A 33 6.72 -22.74 -53.09
CA LYS A 33 5.94 -22.11 -54.17
C LYS A 33 6.51 -20.77 -54.60
N THR A 34 7.21 -20.07 -53.69
CA THR A 34 7.64 -18.69 -53.90
C THR A 34 9.15 -18.60 -54.19
N TYR A 35 9.96 -19.38 -53.47
CA TYR A 35 11.42 -19.33 -53.46
C TYR A 35 12.05 -20.65 -53.90
N TYR A 36 13.30 -20.60 -54.38
CA TYR A 36 14.02 -21.80 -54.81
C TYR A 36 14.69 -22.48 -53.60
N PRO A 37 14.35 -23.73 -53.24
CA PRO A 37 14.90 -24.39 -52.05
C PRO A 37 16.35 -24.83 -52.30
N LEU A 38 17.25 -24.48 -51.38
CA LEU A 38 18.65 -24.94 -51.38
C LEU A 38 18.92 -26.00 -50.31
N SER A 39 18.17 -25.96 -49.22
CA SER A 39 18.11 -26.96 -48.16
C SER A 39 16.71 -26.92 -47.50
N SER A 40 16.48 -27.71 -46.45
CA SER A 40 15.22 -27.68 -45.69
C SER A 40 14.93 -26.32 -45.04
N THR A 41 15.98 -25.54 -44.71
CA THR A 41 15.87 -24.28 -43.98
C THR A 41 16.34 -23.06 -44.77
N VAL A 42 17.00 -23.25 -45.93
CA VAL A 42 17.59 -22.17 -46.73
C VAL A 42 16.98 -22.11 -48.12
N TYR A 43 16.59 -20.91 -48.52
CA TYR A 43 15.92 -20.60 -49.78
C TYR A 43 16.63 -19.47 -50.52
N GLN A 44 16.77 -19.61 -51.84
CA GLN A 44 17.25 -18.54 -52.70
C GLN A 44 16.08 -17.62 -53.08
N VAL A 45 16.21 -16.33 -52.76
CA VAL A 45 15.22 -15.32 -53.08
C VAL A 45 15.49 -14.78 -54.48
N GLN A 46 14.53 -14.99 -55.38
CA GLN A 46 14.57 -14.46 -56.75
C GLN A 46 14.29 -12.94 -56.73
N PRO A 47 14.80 -12.16 -57.70
CA PRO A 47 14.55 -10.72 -57.75
C PRO A 47 13.06 -10.39 -57.75
N LYS A 48 12.68 -9.34 -57.03
CA LYS A 48 11.31 -8.84 -56.79
C LYS A 48 10.39 -9.80 -56.07
N LYS A 49 10.90 -10.89 -55.49
CA LYS A 49 10.08 -11.86 -54.75
C LYS A 49 10.18 -11.75 -53.23
N LEU A 50 11.06 -10.92 -52.69
CA LEU A 50 11.13 -10.75 -51.23
C LEU A 50 9.80 -10.20 -50.67
N VAL A 51 9.09 -9.37 -51.42
CA VAL A 51 7.81 -8.77 -51.00
C VAL A 51 6.74 -9.81 -50.62
N TYR A 52 6.73 -10.98 -51.29
CA TYR A 52 5.79 -12.07 -51.01
C TYR A 52 5.98 -12.70 -49.62
N LEU A 53 7.10 -12.42 -48.95
CA LEU A 53 7.32 -12.86 -47.59
C LEU A 53 6.23 -12.35 -46.64
N ASN A 54 5.75 -11.12 -46.85
CA ASN A 54 4.66 -10.57 -46.05
C ASN A 54 3.37 -11.39 -46.21
N GLU A 55 3.03 -11.80 -47.44
CA GLU A 55 1.85 -12.62 -47.73
C GLU A 55 1.98 -14.02 -47.13
N ILE A 56 3.15 -14.65 -47.24
CA ILE A 56 3.43 -15.96 -46.63
C ILE A 56 3.22 -15.90 -45.12
N LEU A 57 3.81 -14.92 -44.43
CA LEU A 57 3.69 -14.76 -42.99
C LEU A 57 2.25 -14.46 -42.57
N TYR A 58 1.54 -13.63 -43.35
CA TYR A 58 0.13 -13.34 -43.11
C TYR A 58 -0.75 -14.59 -43.25
N HIS A 59 -0.57 -15.38 -44.32
CA HIS A 59 -1.30 -16.62 -44.53
C HIS A 59 -1.06 -17.65 -43.42
N LEU A 60 0.17 -17.76 -42.92
CA LEU A 60 0.48 -18.62 -41.79
C LEU A 60 -0.23 -18.16 -40.51
N LYS A 61 -0.19 -16.85 -40.21
CA LYS A 61 -0.90 -16.28 -39.06
C LYS A 61 -2.40 -16.51 -39.12
N ASP A 62 -3.02 -16.29 -40.28
CA ASP A 62 -4.45 -16.47 -40.47
C ASP A 62 -4.86 -17.95 -40.36
N ARG A 63 -4.14 -18.85 -41.04
CA ARG A 63 -4.42 -20.30 -41.01
C ARG A 63 -4.33 -20.89 -39.61
N PHE A 64 -3.31 -20.49 -38.85
CA PHE A 64 -3.03 -21.01 -37.52
C PHE A 64 -3.49 -20.09 -36.39
N LYS A 65 -4.39 -19.14 -36.67
CA LYS A 65 -4.86 -18.13 -35.72
C LYS A 65 -5.29 -18.72 -34.38
N LYS A 66 -6.02 -19.83 -34.37
CA LYS A 66 -6.50 -20.52 -33.14
C LYS A 66 -5.38 -21.10 -32.26
N PHE A 67 -4.23 -21.40 -32.84
CA PHE A 67 -3.07 -21.91 -32.11
C PHE A 67 -2.19 -20.77 -31.63
N LEU A 68 -2.00 -19.76 -32.47
CA LEU A 68 -1.15 -18.60 -32.19
C LEU A 68 -1.82 -17.63 -31.22
N GLU A 69 -3.09 -17.30 -31.44
CA GLU A 69 -3.79 -16.19 -30.77
C GLU A 69 -2.92 -14.91 -30.79
N ALA A 70 -2.41 -14.45 -29.63
CA ALA A 70 -1.51 -13.31 -29.55
C ALA A 70 -0.02 -13.65 -29.81
N SER A 71 0.35 -14.93 -29.88
CA SER A 71 1.74 -15.37 -30.04
C SER A 71 2.31 -15.13 -31.43
N PRO A 72 3.62 -14.83 -31.52
CA PRO A 72 4.33 -14.78 -32.80
C PRO A 72 4.52 -16.17 -33.42
N LEU A 73 4.89 -16.20 -34.70
CA LEU A 73 5.26 -17.44 -35.39
C LEU A 73 6.51 -18.07 -34.73
N PRO A 74 6.57 -19.40 -34.53
CA PRO A 74 7.60 -20.07 -33.74
C PRO A 74 8.94 -20.25 -34.49
N PHE A 75 9.32 -19.28 -35.29
CA PHE A 75 10.59 -19.22 -36.00
C PHE A 75 10.98 -17.76 -36.22
N TYR A 76 12.24 -17.50 -36.55
CA TYR A 76 12.69 -16.21 -37.05
C TYR A 76 13.40 -16.39 -38.38
N ILE A 77 13.54 -15.29 -39.13
CA ILE A 77 14.11 -15.29 -40.47
C ILE A 77 15.42 -14.53 -40.46
N ILE A 78 16.42 -15.05 -41.17
CA ILE A 78 17.68 -14.36 -41.45
C ILE A 78 17.82 -14.16 -42.95
N LEU A 79 18.08 -12.92 -43.37
CA LEU A 79 18.45 -12.58 -44.74
C LEU A 79 19.97 -12.36 -44.81
N PHE A 80 20.63 -13.01 -45.77
CA PHE A 80 22.07 -12.90 -45.96
C PHE A 80 22.46 -12.92 -47.43
N LYS A 81 23.69 -12.47 -47.71
CA LYS A 81 24.23 -12.41 -49.06
C LYS A 81 24.87 -13.73 -49.51
N ASP A 82 25.58 -14.41 -48.62
CA ASP A 82 26.36 -15.61 -48.91
C ASP A 82 25.72 -16.89 -48.37
N LYS A 83 25.61 -17.92 -49.23
CA LYS A 83 24.91 -19.18 -48.96
C LYS A 83 25.38 -19.90 -47.67
N ASP A 84 26.65 -19.76 -47.33
CA ASP A 84 27.30 -20.51 -46.24
C ASP A 84 27.38 -19.73 -44.91
N SER A 85 26.65 -18.62 -44.77
CA SER A 85 26.64 -17.86 -43.52
C SER A 85 25.98 -18.65 -42.39
N SER A 86 26.78 -18.98 -41.36
CA SER A 86 26.32 -19.58 -40.11
C SER A 86 26.00 -18.55 -39.03
N GLU A 87 26.24 -17.28 -39.32
CA GLU A 87 26.05 -16.21 -38.34
C GLU A 87 24.58 -16.01 -37.98
N LYS A 88 24.34 -15.71 -36.71
CA LYS A 88 23.02 -15.41 -36.16
C LYS A 88 23.14 -14.29 -35.13
N PRO A 89 22.09 -13.45 -34.98
CA PRO A 89 22.06 -12.48 -33.89
C PRO A 89 22.15 -13.20 -32.55
N ARG A 90 22.84 -12.61 -31.57
CA ARG A 90 22.91 -13.14 -30.20
C ARG A 90 21.53 -13.17 -29.56
N TYR A 91 20.74 -12.14 -29.81
CA TYR A 91 19.41 -11.93 -29.27
C TYR A 91 18.38 -11.88 -30.40
N VAL A 92 17.42 -12.79 -30.36
CA VAL A 92 16.40 -12.96 -31.41
C VAL A 92 15.02 -13.06 -30.79
N ARG A 93 14.04 -12.58 -31.55
CA ARG A 93 12.62 -12.61 -31.26
C ARG A 93 11.89 -13.47 -32.28
N ALA A 94 10.85 -14.14 -31.82
CA ALA A 94 10.04 -15.00 -32.66
C ALA A 94 9.22 -14.17 -33.67
N GLY A 95 9.01 -14.69 -34.87
CA GLY A 95 8.26 -14.03 -35.95
C GLY A 95 8.96 -12.83 -36.59
N LYS A 96 10.23 -12.54 -36.26
CA LYS A 96 10.99 -11.39 -36.76
C LYS A 96 11.95 -11.76 -37.90
N ILE A 97 12.37 -10.73 -38.64
CA ILE A 97 13.27 -10.86 -39.80
C ILE A 97 14.51 -10.02 -39.53
N TYR A 98 15.67 -10.67 -39.53
CA TYR A 98 16.97 -10.08 -39.27
C TYR A 98 17.85 -10.06 -40.53
N LEU A 99 18.63 -8.99 -40.69
CA LEU A 99 19.56 -8.84 -41.80
C LEU A 99 20.80 -8.03 -41.39
N LYS A 100 21.91 -8.24 -42.09
CA LYS A 100 23.12 -7.42 -41.94
C LYS A 100 23.10 -6.21 -42.88
N GLU A 101 23.87 -5.18 -42.54
CA GLU A 101 24.00 -3.94 -43.34
C GLU A 101 24.31 -4.22 -44.83
N GLU A 102 25.09 -5.26 -45.13
CA GLU A 102 25.45 -5.66 -46.49
C GLU A 102 24.24 -6.01 -47.39
N VAL A 103 23.15 -6.51 -46.81
CA VAL A 103 21.92 -6.93 -47.52
C VAL A 103 20.92 -5.79 -47.62
N LYS A 104 21.08 -4.73 -46.82
CA LYS A 104 20.11 -3.62 -46.71
C LYS A 104 19.79 -2.98 -48.05
N LYS A 105 20.79 -2.75 -48.91
CA LYS A 105 20.59 -2.15 -50.23
C LYS A 105 19.73 -3.03 -51.15
N GLU A 106 19.99 -4.33 -51.16
CA GLU A 106 19.20 -5.32 -51.93
C GLU A 106 17.76 -5.35 -51.44
N VAL A 107 17.55 -5.34 -50.12
CA VAL A 107 16.20 -5.28 -49.51
C VAL A 107 15.46 -4.00 -49.91
N LEU A 108 16.11 -2.83 -49.81
CA LEU A 108 15.47 -1.56 -50.19
C LEU A 108 15.01 -1.55 -51.66
N GLN A 109 15.80 -2.11 -52.56
CA GLN A 109 15.47 -2.22 -53.99
C GLN A 109 14.28 -3.15 -54.25
N GLU A 110 14.12 -4.22 -53.47
CA GLU A 110 12.99 -5.16 -53.61
C GLU A 110 11.63 -4.51 -53.28
N PHE A 111 11.61 -3.51 -52.38
CA PHE A 111 10.40 -2.82 -51.96
C PHE A 111 10.18 -1.44 -52.63
N GLU A 112 11.12 -0.99 -53.47
CA GLU A 112 11.03 0.29 -54.15
C GLU A 112 9.84 0.33 -55.14
N GLY A 113 9.01 1.37 -55.04
CA GLY A 113 7.83 1.55 -55.91
C GLY A 113 6.62 0.67 -55.57
N LEU A 114 6.65 -0.09 -54.48
CA LEU A 114 5.52 -0.92 -54.02
C LEU A 114 4.68 -0.19 -52.96
N ASN A 115 3.36 -0.39 -52.99
CA ASN A 115 2.43 0.14 -52.00
C ASN A 115 2.33 -0.78 -50.76
N LEU A 116 3.48 -1.13 -50.17
CA LEU A 116 3.56 -1.93 -48.95
C LEU A 116 4.39 -1.17 -47.92
N PHE A 117 3.86 -1.03 -46.70
CA PHE A 117 4.63 -0.45 -45.60
C PHE A 117 5.80 -1.37 -45.23
N PHE A 118 7.01 -0.83 -45.14
CA PHE A 118 8.15 -1.53 -44.58
C PHE A 118 9.06 -0.53 -43.84
N LYS A 119 9.77 -1.01 -42.83
CA LYS A 119 10.78 -0.21 -42.11
C LYS A 119 11.97 -1.10 -41.76
N ILE A 120 13.18 -0.58 -41.94
CA ILE A 120 14.40 -1.22 -41.44
C ILE A 120 14.87 -0.41 -40.23
N GLN A 121 15.03 -1.06 -39.09
CA GLN A 121 15.53 -0.45 -37.85
C GLN A 121 16.78 -1.17 -37.36
N ASP A 122 17.62 -0.45 -36.62
CA ASP A 122 18.82 -1.05 -36.05
C ASP A 122 18.46 -2.05 -34.94
N TRP A 123 19.27 -3.10 -34.87
CA TRP A 123 19.22 -4.16 -33.85
C TRP A 123 20.61 -4.35 -33.24
N ILE A 124 20.71 -5.21 -32.24
CA ILE A 124 21.93 -5.46 -31.47
C ILE A 124 23.00 -6.13 -32.35
N ASP A 125 24.29 -5.91 -32.06
CA ASP A 125 25.44 -6.53 -32.72
C ASP A 125 25.51 -6.30 -34.24
N ASP A 126 25.29 -5.06 -34.70
CA ASP A 126 25.29 -4.65 -36.12
C ASP A 126 24.24 -5.33 -37.01
N TRP A 127 23.25 -5.97 -36.39
CA TRP A 127 22.08 -6.49 -37.09
C TRP A 127 21.03 -5.40 -37.31
N LYS A 128 20.13 -5.64 -38.25
CA LYS A 128 18.93 -4.84 -38.48
C LYS A 128 17.71 -5.72 -38.51
N GLU A 129 16.58 -5.14 -38.11
CA GLU A 129 15.28 -5.78 -38.19
C GLU A 129 14.49 -5.19 -39.37
N LEU A 130 13.97 -6.07 -40.24
CA LEU A 130 13.00 -5.71 -41.27
C LEU A 130 11.58 -5.87 -40.71
N LEU A 131 10.89 -4.75 -40.55
CA LEU A 131 9.49 -4.68 -40.15
C LEU A 131 8.60 -4.70 -41.39
N LEU A 132 7.72 -5.70 -41.44
CA LEU A 132 6.63 -5.86 -42.41
C LEU A 132 5.30 -5.86 -41.63
N PRO A 133 4.16 -5.55 -42.27
CA PRO A 133 2.86 -5.58 -41.59
C PRO A 133 2.58 -6.91 -40.89
N ALA A 134 2.98 -8.04 -41.50
CA ALA A 134 2.83 -9.36 -40.91
C ALA A 134 3.80 -9.65 -39.75
N THR A 135 4.85 -8.85 -39.52
CA THR A 135 5.80 -9.02 -38.40
C THR A 135 5.61 -8.03 -37.26
N VAL A 136 4.67 -7.08 -37.39
CA VAL A 136 4.31 -6.15 -36.31
C VAL A 136 3.65 -6.92 -35.16
N ASP A 137 4.12 -6.66 -33.93
CA ASP A 137 3.54 -7.26 -32.72
C ASP A 137 2.23 -6.55 -32.36
N PRO A 138 1.26 -7.26 -31.74
CA PRO A 138 0.13 -6.60 -31.10
C PRO A 138 0.61 -5.60 -30.03
N LYS A 139 -0.19 -4.57 -29.77
CA LYS A 139 0.11 -3.57 -28.73
C LYS A 139 -0.12 -4.19 -27.35
N LEU A 140 0.92 -4.81 -26.80
CA LEU A 140 0.93 -5.45 -25.49
C LEU A 140 1.87 -4.70 -24.54
N ILE A 141 1.56 -4.72 -23.24
CA ILE A 141 2.39 -4.16 -22.17
C ILE A 141 3.70 -4.95 -22.07
N PHE A 142 3.62 -6.29 -22.01
CA PHE A 142 4.80 -7.16 -21.98
C PHE A 142 5.15 -7.66 -23.39
N PHE A 143 5.61 -6.77 -24.24
CA PHE A 143 5.78 -7.04 -25.67
C PHE A 143 6.83 -8.09 -26.07
N PHE A 144 7.65 -8.64 -25.15
CA PHE A 144 8.81 -9.49 -25.46
C PHE A 144 8.83 -10.87 -24.76
N LYS A 145 7.66 -11.44 -24.40
CA LYS A 145 7.60 -12.78 -23.77
C LYS A 145 8.21 -13.90 -24.61
N ASP A 146 8.17 -13.76 -25.94
CA ASP A 146 8.77 -14.70 -26.89
C ASP A 146 10.27 -14.88 -26.68
N PHE A 147 10.94 -13.85 -26.16
CA PHE A 147 12.38 -13.85 -25.89
C PHE A 147 12.81 -14.96 -24.92
N PHE A 148 11.93 -15.39 -24.02
CA PHE A 148 12.25 -16.45 -23.06
C PHE A 148 12.18 -17.86 -23.67
N PHE A 149 11.76 -18.00 -24.93
CA PHE A 149 11.77 -19.27 -25.66
C PHE A 149 12.98 -19.43 -26.59
N THR A 150 13.70 -18.35 -26.89
CA THR A 150 14.78 -18.35 -27.90
C THR A 150 16.15 -18.74 -27.35
N GLY A 151 16.30 -18.85 -26.03
CA GLY A 151 17.57 -19.24 -25.41
C GLY A 151 17.94 -20.71 -25.58
N GLU A 152 19.24 -20.97 -25.65
CA GLU A 152 19.80 -22.31 -25.92
C GLU A 152 19.79 -23.23 -24.68
N ASN A 153 19.76 -22.66 -23.47
CA ASN A 153 19.87 -23.43 -22.23
C ASN A 153 18.52 -24.04 -21.82
N PHE A 154 18.53 -25.15 -21.09
CA PHE A 154 17.34 -25.63 -20.38
C PHE A 154 16.79 -24.53 -19.44
N PRO A 155 15.46 -24.41 -19.22
CA PRO A 155 14.91 -23.38 -18.33
C PRO A 155 15.62 -23.35 -16.98
N CYS A 156 16.05 -22.17 -16.54
CA CYS A 156 16.77 -22.00 -15.29
C CYS A 156 15.91 -22.43 -14.09
N PHE A 157 16.47 -23.22 -13.18
CA PHE A 157 15.80 -23.64 -11.95
C PHE A 157 15.27 -22.45 -11.12
N PHE A 158 15.99 -21.33 -11.06
CA PHE A 158 15.60 -20.19 -10.22
C PHE A 158 14.61 -19.25 -10.89
N CYS A 159 14.92 -18.79 -12.10
CA CYS A 159 14.13 -17.76 -12.79
C CYS A 159 13.38 -18.25 -14.03
N GLY A 160 13.47 -19.52 -14.40
CA GLY A 160 12.82 -20.08 -15.59
C GLY A 160 13.34 -19.55 -16.94
N SER A 161 14.33 -18.65 -16.97
CA SER A 161 14.92 -18.13 -18.21
C SER A 161 15.70 -19.21 -18.96
N THR A 162 15.70 -19.15 -20.28
CA THR A 162 16.47 -20.04 -21.16
C THR A 162 17.79 -19.39 -21.64
N LEU A 163 18.02 -18.13 -21.28
CA LEU A 163 19.15 -17.32 -21.74
C LEU A 163 20.47 -17.65 -21.03
N HIS A 164 20.41 -18.28 -19.87
CA HIS A 164 21.60 -18.63 -19.09
C HIS A 164 21.40 -19.99 -18.41
N PRO A 165 22.49 -20.72 -18.09
CA PRO A 165 22.42 -21.88 -17.22
C PRO A 165 22.03 -21.47 -15.79
N TYR A 166 21.42 -22.36 -15.02
CA TYR A 166 20.90 -22.02 -13.70
C TYR A 166 21.99 -21.65 -12.69
N GLN A 167 23.20 -22.20 -12.81
CA GLN A 167 24.34 -21.86 -11.95
C GLN A 167 24.79 -20.41 -12.12
N LYS A 168 24.51 -19.80 -13.28
CA LYS A 168 24.83 -18.40 -13.58
C LYS A 168 23.57 -17.52 -13.58
N CYS A 169 22.54 -17.90 -12.83
CA CYS A 169 21.33 -17.10 -12.74
C CYS A 169 21.64 -15.71 -12.17
N PRO A 170 21.29 -14.61 -12.87
CA PRO A 170 21.50 -13.27 -12.35
C PRO A 170 20.79 -13.00 -11.01
N GLY A 171 19.67 -13.70 -10.75
CA GLY A 171 18.97 -13.62 -9.47
C GLY A 171 19.76 -14.15 -8.27
N LEU A 172 20.79 -14.99 -8.49
CA LEU A 172 21.71 -15.43 -7.43
C LEU A 172 22.75 -14.36 -7.07
N LEU A 173 23.03 -13.43 -7.98
CA LEU A 173 23.98 -12.34 -7.77
C LEU A 173 23.32 -11.12 -7.10
N GLU A 174 22.00 -11.15 -6.98
CA GLU A 174 21.23 -10.05 -6.43
C GLU A 174 21.28 -10.07 -4.89
N PRO A 175 21.83 -9.05 -4.21
CA PRO A 175 21.89 -9.01 -2.76
C PRO A 175 20.51 -9.02 -2.09
N ASN A 176 19.55 -8.25 -2.62
CA ASN A 176 18.24 -8.04 -1.97
C ASN A 176 17.05 -8.29 -2.93
N PRO A 177 16.85 -9.53 -3.42
CA PRO A 177 15.78 -9.86 -4.38
C PRO A 177 14.37 -9.51 -3.87
N ARG A 178 14.14 -9.59 -2.55
CA ARG A 178 12.84 -9.24 -1.94
C ARG A 178 12.50 -7.77 -2.06
N GLU A 179 13.47 -6.89 -1.83
CA GLU A 179 13.28 -5.44 -1.94
C GLU A 179 13.05 -5.03 -3.40
N ILE A 180 13.73 -5.69 -4.33
CA ILE A 180 13.53 -5.44 -5.76
C ILE A 180 12.15 -5.90 -6.20
N LEU A 181 11.69 -7.06 -5.74
CA LEU A 181 10.33 -7.51 -6.03
C LEU A 181 9.28 -6.56 -5.43
N ASP A 182 9.47 -6.10 -4.19
CA ASP A 182 8.56 -5.12 -3.58
C ASP A 182 8.51 -3.81 -4.39
N LYS A 183 9.66 -3.31 -4.82
CA LYS A 183 9.74 -2.17 -5.75
C LYS A 183 9.05 -2.45 -7.08
N ALA A 184 9.18 -3.66 -7.63
CA ALA A 184 8.52 -4.03 -8.89
C ALA A 184 7.00 -3.95 -8.79
N LEU A 185 6.44 -4.39 -7.66
CA LEU A 185 4.99 -4.36 -7.41
C LEU A 185 4.45 -2.94 -7.24
N ASP A 186 5.29 -2.01 -6.80
CA ASP A 186 4.96 -0.59 -6.66
C ASP A 186 5.03 0.17 -7.99
N LEU A 187 5.61 -0.41 -9.05
CA LEU A 187 5.71 0.23 -10.37
C LEU A 187 4.57 -0.22 -11.32
N PRO A 188 4.14 0.63 -12.26
CA PRO A 188 3.26 0.20 -13.34
C PRO A 188 3.87 -0.93 -14.17
N PHE A 189 3.04 -1.88 -14.63
CA PHE A 189 3.50 -3.02 -15.44
C PHE A 189 4.27 -2.60 -16.71
N SER A 190 3.87 -1.49 -17.35
CA SER A 190 4.58 -0.93 -18.50
C SER A 190 6.00 -0.49 -18.17
N GLU A 191 6.21 0.14 -17.01
CA GLU A 191 7.53 0.55 -16.55
C GLU A 191 8.38 -0.67 -16.16
N VAL A 192 7.78 -1.68 -15.52
CA VAL A 192 8.47 -2.94 -15.22
C VAL A 192 8.91 -3.64 -16.51
N ALA A 193 8.04 -3.68 -17.54
CA ALA A 193 8.37 -4.27 -18.84
C ALA A 193 9.53 -3.52 -19.52
N GLN A 194 9.47 -2.19 -19.55
CA GLN A 194 10.53 -1.37 -20.15
C GLN A 194 11.86 -1.57 -19.44
N LYS A 195 11.90 -1.52 -18.11
CA LYS A 195 13.13 -1.74 -17.32
C LYS A 195 13.68 -3.15 -17.49
N THR A 196 12.79 -4.15 -17.55
CA THR A 196 13.20 -5.54 -17.80
C THR A 196 13.78 -5.71 -19.20
N TRP A 197 13.20 -5.06 -20.21
CA TRP A 197 13.72 -5.05 -21.58
C TRP A 197 15.12 -4.42 -21.65
N GLN A 198 15.29 -3.24 -21.07
CA GLN A 198 16.59 -2.55 -21.00
C GLN A 198 17.64 -3.41 -20.29
N ASN A 199 17.28 -4.05 -19.17
CA ASN A 199 18.18 -4.96 -18.46
C ASN A 199 18.64 -6.15 -19.33
N LEU A 200 17.72 -6.75 -20.09
CA LEU A 200 18.01 -7.94 -20.90
C LEU A 200 18.86 -7.64 -22.14
N ILE A 201 18.73 -6.44 -22.71
CA ILE A 201 19.33 -6.10 -24.01
C ILE A 201 20.47 -5.11 -23.90
N GLU A 202 20.32 -4.07 -23.09
CA GLU A 202 21.30 -2.99 -22.97
C GLU A 202 22.37 -3.32 -21.92
N GLU A 203 22.27 -4.49 -21.27
CA GLU A 203 23.12 -4.97 -20.16
C GLU A 203 23.30 -3.88 -19.07
N GLU A 204 22.29 -3.01 -18.90
CA GLU A 204 22.31 -1.94 -17.90
C GLU A 204 22.33 -2.52 -16.48
N LYS A 205 22.98 -1.82 -15.55
CA LYS A 205 22.99 -2.11 -14.11
C LYS A 205 21.63 -1.84 -13.43
N THR A 206 20.53 -2.15 -14.09
CA THR A 206 19.18 -2.08 -13.54
C THR A 206 18.86 -3.38 -12.77
N PRO A 207 17.97 -3.34 -11.77
CA PRO A 207 17.52 -4.55 -11.09
C PRO A 207 16.72 -5.43 -12.05
N SER A 208 17.08 -6.71 -12.16
CA SER A 208 16.34 -7.62 -13.05
C SER A 208 15.07 -8.16 -12.38
N TYR A 209 13.95 -7.45 -12.56
CA TYR A 209 12.64 -7.84 -12.02
C TYR A 209 12.22 -9.25 -12.43
N PHE A 210 12.56 -9.66 -13.66
CA PHE A 210 12.28 -11.01 -14.15
C PHE A 210 13.09 -12.08 -13.41
N HIS A 211 14.37 -11.84 -13.16
CA HIS A 211 15.25 -12.83 -12.53
C HIS A 211 14.96 -13.05 -11.04
N VAL A 212 14.39 -12.05 -10.35
CA VAL A 212 14.02 -12.16 -8.93
C VAL A 212 12.57 -12.59 -8.69
N ARG A 213 11.76 -12.80 -9.74
CA ARG A 213 10.31 -13.03 -9.58
C ARG A 213 9.99 -14.23 -8.70
N HIS A 214 10.75 -15.32 -8.80
CA HIS A 214 10.64 -16.47 -7.92
C HIS A 214 11.59 -16.34 -6.72
N PHE A 215 11.48 -15.24 -5.98
CA PHE A 215 12.36 -14.94 -4.85
C PHE A 215 12.40 -16.09 -3.82
N TYR A 216 11.30 -16.85 -3.69
CA TYR A 216 11.18 -18.01 -2.80
C TYR A 216 12.04 -19.21 -3.25
N LEU A 217 12.61 -19.16 -4.46
CA LEU A 217 13.62 -20.10 -4.95
C LEU A 217 15.03 -19.53 -4.86
N LEU A 218 15.28 -18.40 -4.19
CA LEU A 218 16.63 -17.87 -4.02
C LEU A 218 17.15 -18.18 -2.61
N PRO A 219 18.46 -18.44 -2.43
CA PRO A 219 19.04 -18.70 -1.11
C PRO A 219 18.73 -17.61 -0.08
N GLU A 220 18.60 -16.35 -0.51
CA GLU A 220 18.23 -15.22 0.36
C GLU A 220 16.88 -15.43 1.08
N PHE A 221 15.94 -16.17 0.47
CA PHE A 221 14.67 -16.51 1.10
C PHE A 221 14.84 -17.35 2.38
N LEU A 222 15.95 -18.09 2.50
CA LEU A 222 16.25 -18.84 3.72
C LEU A 222 16.41 -17.95 4.95
N LYS A 223 16.71 -16.65 4.82
CA LYS A 223 16.68 -15.72 5.98
C LYS A 223 15.29 -15.67 6.61
N ILE A 224 14.22 -15.74 5.81
CA ILE A 224 12.86 -15.82 6.33
C ILE A 224 12.64 -17.18 6.99
N VAL A 225 13.01 -18.27 6.32
CA VAL A 225 12.82 -19.63 6.85
C VAL A 225 13.55 -19.82 8.18
N PHE A 226 14.80 -19.36 8.29
CA PHE A 226 15.65 -19.55 9.46
C PHE A 226 15.26 -18.65 10.63
N TYR A 227 14.93 -17.37 10.37
CA TYR A 227 14.75 -16.40 11.43
C TYR A 227 13.28 -16.09 11.77
N ARG A 228 12.36 -16.38 10.85
CA ARG A 228 10.93 -16.08 11.01
C ARG A 228 10.04 -17.31 10.84
N GLY A 229 10.51 -18.38 10.20
CA GLY A 229 9.70 -19.55 9.85
C GLY A 229 8.99 -20.20 11.04
N ASP A 230 9.60 -20.18 12.23
CA ASP A 230 9.01 -20.72 13.46
C ASP A 230 7.82 -19.87 13.97
N ASN A 231 7.80 -18.57 13.66
CA ASN A 231 6.75 -17.63 14.05
C ASN A 231 5.65 -17.49 12.98
N LEU A 232 5.86 -18.07 11.78
CA LEU A 232 4.92 -18.00 10.68
C LEU A 232 4.06 -19.27 10.68
N SER A 233 2.75 -19.09 10.87
CA SER A 233 1.79 -20.18 10.77
C SER A 233 1.39 -20.50 9.32
N SER A 234 1.47 -19.50 8.44
CA SER A 234 1.05 -19.61 7.04
C SER A 234 1.77 -18.61 6.13
N TRP A 235 1.74 -18.87 4.82
CA TRP A 235 2.30 -18.02 3.77
C TRP A 235 1.62 -16.65 3.69
N ALA A 236 0.35 -16.50 4.06
CA ALA A 236 -0.34 -15.20 4.10
C ALA A 236 0.28 -14.20 5.11
N GLN A 237 1.00 -14.70 6.12
CA GLN A 237 1.68 -13.84 7.11
C GLN A 237 3.04 -13.34 6.61
N LEU A 238 3.46 -13.76 5.41
CA LEU A 238 4.74 -13.37 4.83
C LEU A 238 4.71 -11.90 4.39
N LYS A 239 5.49 -11.07 5.08
CA LYS A 239 5.79 -9.69 4.67
C LYS A 239 7.20 -9.62 4.08
N LEU A 240 7.32 -9.23 2.80
CA LEU A 240 8.59 -9.16 2.07
C LEU A 240 9.57 -8.14 2.67
N THR A 241 9.04 -6.99 3.08
CA THR A 241 9.78 -5.84 3.62
C THR A 241 10.14 -5.96 5.10
N ALA A 242 9.66 -7.01 5.78
CA ALA A 242 9.98 -7.16 7.18
C ALA A 242 11.45 -7.57 7.36
N GLU A 243 12.14 -6.81 8.20
CA GLU A 243 13.54 -7.01 8.55
C GLU A 243 13.75 -8.41 9.10
N THR A 244 14.77 -9.09 8.59
CA THR A 244 15.21 -10.38 9.09
C THR A 244 16.44 -10.13 9.97
N PRO A 245 16.42 -10.50 11.26
CA PRO A 245 17.52 -10.22 12.16
C PRO A 245 18.78 -10.96 11.70
N VAL A 246 19.91 -10.26 11.68
CA VAL A 246 21.22 -10.89 11.46
C VAL A 246 21.61 -11.58 12.76
N ARG A 247 21.63 -12.91 12.77
CA ARG A 247 22.11 -13.69 13.92
C ARG A 247 23.49 -14.27 13.60
N GLY A 248 24.44 -14.08 14.50
CA GLY A 248 25.73 -14.76 14.46
C GLY A 248 25.62 -16.25 14.82
N GLY A 249 26.73 -16.98 14.74
CA GLY A 249 26.81 -18.43 14.97
C GLY A 249 27.03 -19.22 13.68
N SER A 250 27.26 -20.54 13.80
CA SER A 250 27.65 -21.39 12.65
C SER A 250 26.58 -21.35 11.54
N LEU A 251 25.30 -21.49 11.89
CA LEU A 251 24.17 -21.40 10.93
C LEU A 251 24.08 -20.05 10.22
N GLY A 252 24.31 -18.94 10.93
CA GLY A 252 24.26 -17.60 10.34
C GLY A 252 25.41 -17.38 9.35
N ILE A 253 26.63 -17.80 9.72
CA ILE A 253 27.79 -17.74 8.84
C ILE A 253 27.60 -18.66 7.62
N GLY A 254 27.07 -19.87 7.82
CA GLY A 254 26.76 -20.81 6.75
C GLY A 254 25.74 -20.24 5.76
N LEU A 255 24.69 -19.58 6.27
CA LEU A 255 23.68 -18.93 5.44
C LEU A 255 24.24 -17.76 4.63
N GLU A 256 25.02 -16.88 5.25
CA GLU A 256 25.68 -15.77 4.55
C GLU A 256 26.69 -16.28 3.50
N ALA A 257 27.43 -17.34 3.80
CA ALA A 257 28.32 -17.99 2.84
C ALA A 257 27.55 -18.57 1.65
N LEU A 258 26.41 -19.24 1.90
CA LEU A 258 25.54 -19.78 0.86
C LEU A 258 25.00 -18.69 -0.08
N ILE A 259 24.52 -17.57 0.48
CA ILE A 259 23.99 -16.43 -0.28
C ILE A 259 25.09 -15.81 -1.15
N LYS A 260 26.31 -15.69 -0.63
CA LYS A 260 27.47 -15.18 -1.38
C LYS A 260 28.04 -16.18 -2.40
N GLY A 261 27.55 -17.42 -2.41
CA GLY A 261 28.00 -18.48 -3.31
C GLY A 261 29.25 -19.25 -2.85
N ASP A 262 29.70 -19.06 -1.60
CA ASP A 262 30.79 -19.87 -1.02
C ASP A 262 30.24 -21.19 -0.47
N LEU A 263 29.99 -22.13 -1.39
CA LEU A 263 29.34 -23.39 -1.10
C LEU A 263 30.15 -24.31 -0.18
N ASN A 264 31.48 -24.18 -0.16
CA ASN A 264 32.34 -25.03 0.67
C ASN A 264 32.30 -24.59 2.13
N VAL A 265 32.37 -23.27 2.38
CA VAL A 265 32.19 -22.74 3.73
C VAL A 265 30.77 -23.00 4.23
N ALA A 266 29.76 -22.81 3.38
CA ALA A 266 28.37 -23.11 3.73
C ALA A 266 28.18 -24.59 4.12
N GLU A 267 28.71 -25.52 3.32
CA GLU A 267 28.61 -26.96 3.61
C GLU A 267 29.27 -27.32 4.94
N SER A 268 30.49 -26.83 5.18
CA SER A 268 31.22 -27.08 6.43
C SER A 268 30.42 -26.62 7.65
N ARG A 269 29.89 -25.40 7.61
CA ARG A 269 29.13 -24.81 8.73
C ARG A 269 27.80 -25.50 8.98
N PHE A 270 27.06 -25.87 7.94
CA PHE A 270 25.81 -26.61 8.13
C PHE A 270 26.05 -28.06 8.56
N SER A 271 27.16 -28.68 8.16
CA SER A 271 27.48 -30.05 8.57
C SER A 271 27.86 -30.14 10.05
N GLU A 272 28.41 -29.09 10.65
CA GLU A 272 28.68 -29.01 12.10
C GLU A 272 27.41 -29.17 12.96
N GLU A 273 26.25 -28.78 12.41
CA GLU A 273 24.96 -28.80 13.09
C GLU A 273 23.89 -29.59 12.29
N GLU A 274 24.28 -30.65 11.56
CA GLU A 274 23.38 -31.39 10.64
C GLU A 274 22.04 -31.83 11.27
N GLU A 275 22.05 -32.11 12.58
CA GLU A 275 20.84 -32.47 13.33
C GLU A 275 19.79 -31.35 13.41
N ASP A 276 20.21 -30.09 13.32
CA ASP A 276 19.33 -28.93 13.30
C ASP A 276 18.52 -28.87 11.99
N LEU A 277 17.22 -28.59 12.10
CA LEU A 277 16.31 -28.46 10.96
C LEU A 277 16.82 -27.43 9.95
N LYS A 278 17.32 -26.27 10.42
CA LYS A 278 17.79 -25.16 9.59
C LYS A 278 19.09 -25.54 8.88
N ALA A 279 20.01 -26.21 9.56
CA ALA A 279 21.21 -26.75 8.93
C ALA A 279 20.87 -27.72 7.80
N SER A 280 19.99 -28.68 8.06
CA SER A 280 19.48 -29.62 7.05
C SER A 280 18.87 -28.88 5.85
N ILE A 281 18.06 -27.84 6.09
CA ILE A 281 17.50 -27.00 5.01
C ILE A 281 18.61 -26.29 4.22
N GLY A 282 19.63 -25.74 4.90
CA GLY A 282 20.79 -25.13 4.25
C GLY A 282 21.55 -26.11 3.34
N LEU A 283 21.72 -27.36 3.80
CA LEU A 283 22.36 -28.43 3.04
C LEU A 283 21.57 -28.83 1.78
N ILE A 284 20.24 -28.70 1.77
CA ILE A 284 19.44 -28.86 0.53
C ILE A 284 19.96 -27.91 -0.53
N TRP A 285 20.09 -26.62 -0.19
CA TRP A 285 20.50 -25.56 -1.12
C TRP A 285 21.94 -25.68 -1.58
N VAL A 286 22.86 -26.02 -0.67
CA VAL A 286 24.25 -26.34 -1.02
C VAL A 286 24.30 -27.45 -2.08
N ASN A 287 23.56 -28.53 -1.86
CA ASN A 287 23.56 -29.68 -2.78
C ASN A 287 22.86 -29.35 -4.11
N LEU A 288 21.78 -28.55 -4.10
CA LEU A 288 21.14 -28.04 -5.32
C LEU A 288 22.12 -27.23 -6.18
N LEU A 289 22.87 -26.30 -5.57
CA LEU A 289 23.86 -25.47 -6.27
C LEU A 289 25.08 -26.27 -6.73
N LYS A 290 25.40 -27.39 -6.08
CA LYS A 290 26.43 -28.36 -6.49
C LYS A 290 25.93 -29.40 -7.50
N ASN A 291 24.68 -29.31 -7.95
CA ASN A 291 24.03 -30.25 -8.89
C ASN A 291 23.87 -31.68 -8.31
N ASN A 292 23.87 -31.83 -6.99
CA ASN A 292 23.67 -33.13 -6.32
C ASN A 292 22.21 -33.27 -5.86
N TRP A 293 21.33 -33.57 -6.82
CA TRP A 293 19.89 -33.65 -6.62
C TRP A 293 19.48 -34.72 -5.60
N ASP A 294 20.16 -35.87 -5.60
CA ASP A 294 19.77 -36.98 -4.73
C ASP A 294 20.11 -36.68 -3.26
N LYS A 295 21.27 -36.07 -2.99
CA LYS A 295 21.57 -35.56 -1.64
C LYS A 295 20.64 -34.43 -1.23
N ALA A 296 20.29 -33.53 -2.15
CA ALA A 296 19.32 -32.46 -1.85
C ALA A 296 17.96 -33.05 -1.44
N LEU A 297 17.49 -34.09 -2.12
CA LEU A 297 16.25 -34.79 -1.77
C LEU A 297 16.37 -35.54 -0.43
N TYR A 298 17.52 -36.17 -0.14
CA TYR A 298 17.77 -36.81 1.16
C TYR A 298 17.61 -35.82 2.33
N PHE A 299 18.29 -34.67 2.26
CA PHE A 299 18.17 -33.64 3.29
C PHE A 299 16.76 -33.06 3.37
N LEU A 300 16.06 -32.95 2.24
CA LEU A 300 14.69 -32.47 2.19
C LEU A 300 13.74 -33.42 2.94
N GLU A 301 13.84 -34.73 2.72
CA GLU A 301 13.03 -35.73 3.44
C GLU A 301 13.33 -35.72 4.94
N ASN A 302 14.61 -35.60 5.31
CA ASN A 302 15.02 -35.44 6.70
C ASN A 302 14.36 -34.20 7.33
N SER A 303 14.46 -33.03 6.69
CA SER A 303 13.82 -31.80 7.15
C SER A 303 12.28 -31.91 7.25
N LEU A 304 11.62 -32.58 6.30
CA LEU A 304 10.18 -32.80 6.33
C LEU A 304 9.73 -33.64 7.54
N SER A 305 10.55 -34.58 7.99
CA SER A 305 10.29 -35.40 9.17
C SER A 305 10.46 -34.65 10.49
N LYS A 306 11.35 -33.64 10.52
CA LYS A 306 11.69 -32.86 11.70
C LYS A 306 10.81 -31.62 11.90
N THR A 307 10.18 -31.09 10.84
CA THR A 307 9.44 -29.83 10.90
C THR A 307 8.00 -29.98 11.44
N SER A 308 7.62 -29.09 12.36
CA SER A 308 6.27 -28.97 12.90
C SER A 308 5.48 -27.77 12.36
N SER A 309 6.16 -26.78 11.76
CA SER A 309 5.53 -25.56 11.22
C SER A 309 4.87 -25.84 9.88
N ASN A 310 3.60 -25.44 9.72
CA ASN A 310 2.89 -25.60 8.45
C ASN A 310 3.49 -24.77 7.31
N PHE A 311 4.00 -23.57 7.63
CA PHE A 311 4.70 -22.72 6.66
C PHE A 311 5.96 -23.42 6.11
N ILE A 312 6.82 -23.94 6.99
CA ILE A 312 8.06 -24.62 6.58
C ILE A 312 7.72 -25.93 5.86
N LYS A 313 6.77 -26.71 6.36
CA LYS A 313 6.37 -27.98 5.76
C LYS A 313 5.78 -27.82 4.36
N SER A 314 4.89 -26.83 4.16
CA SER A 314 4.35 -26.52 2.83
C SER A 314 5.45 -26.04 1.88
N TYR A 315 6.39 -25.21 2.35
CA TYR A 315 7.55 -24.79 1.56
C TYR A 315 8.45 -25.95 1.12
N LEU A 316 8.77 -26.88 2.02
CA LEU A 316 9.60 -28.05 1.70
C LEU A 316 8.88 -29.01 0.74
N LEU A 317 7.57 -29.25 0.93
CA LEU A 317 6.77 -30.03 -0.02
C LEU A 317 6.73 -29.38 -1.40
N PHE A 318 6.56 -28.06 -1.45
CA PHE A 318 6.66 -27.29 -2.68
C PHE A 318 8.04 -27.46 -3.34
N LEU A 319 9.14 -27.27 -2.60
CA LEU A 319 10.49 -27.40 -3.13
C LEU A 319 10.76 -28.81 -3.67
N LYS A 320 10.27 -29.85 -2.98
CA LYS A 320 10.33 -31.24 -3.45
C LYS A 320 9.59 -31.42 -4.77
N GLY A 321 8.38 -30.88 -4.86
CA GLY A 321 7.58 -30.86 -6.09
C GLY A 321 8.34 -30.19 -7.23
N TYR A 322 8.97 -29.05 -6.94
CA TYR A 322 9.72 -28.27 -7.92
C TYR A 322 10.98 -28.96 -8.42
N ILE A 323 11.75 -29.61 -7.54
CA ILE A 323 12.88 -30.46 -7.96
C ILE A 323 12.39 -31.63 -8.83
N THR A 324 11.24 -32.20 -8.49
CA THR A 324 10.67 -33.34 -9.22
C THR A 324 10.16 -32.94 -10.61
N GLU A 325 9.50 -31.78 -10.72
CA GLU A 325 9.12 -31.13 -12.00
C GLU A 325 10.36 -30.89 -12.86
N TYR A 326 11.41 -30.30 -12.26
CA TYR A 326 12.65 -30.00 -12.97
C TYR A 326 13.36 -31.25 -13.52
N ARG A 327 13.19 -32.40 -12.85
CA ARG A 327 13.69 -33.71 -13.31
C ARG A 327 12.78 -34.39 -14.34
N GLY A 328 11.64 -33.78 -14.69
CA GLY A 328 10.71 -34.25 -15.72
C GLY A 328 9.59 -35.17 -15.23
N ASN A 329 9.35 -35.27 -13.91
CA ASN A 329 8.24 -36.06 -13.36
C ASN A 329 7.07 -35.18 -12.90
N ASP A 330 6.29 -34.74 -13.88
CA ASP A 330 5.15 -33.83 -13.73
C ASP A 330 4.02 -34.38 -12.85
N LEU A 331 3.77 -35.69 -12.89
CA LEU A 331 2.68 -36.31 -12.13
C LEU A 331 2.96 -36.26 -10.63
N THR A 332 4.15 -36.72 -10.22
CA THR A 332 4.56 -36.67 -8.81
C THR A 332 4.72 -35.23 -8.33
N ALA A 333 5.20 -34.31 -9.19
CA ALA A 333 5.26 -32.89 -8.87
C ALA A 333 3.88 -32.31 -8.55
N LYS A 334 2.87 -32.59 -9.39
CA LYS A 334 1.49 -32.13 -9.18
C LYS A 334 0.91 -32.61 -7.83
N GLU A 335 1.11 -33.87 -7.48
CA GLU A 335 0.66 -34.41 -6.18
C GLU A 335 1.33 -33.70 -5.00
N LEU A 336 2.63 -33.42 -5.10
CA LEU A 336 3.38 -32.71 -4.06
C LEU A 336 2.90 -31.27 -3.89
N TYR A 337 2.62 -30.57 -4.99
CA TYR A 337 2.04 -29.23 -4.93
C TYR A 337 0.63 -29.23 -4.33
N GLN A 338 -0.21 -30.22 -4.66
CA GLN A 338 -1.53 -30.38 -4.05
C GLN A 338 -1.42 -30.57 -2.53
N ARG A 339 -0.52 -31.45 -2.07
CA ARG A 339 -0.28 -31.66 -0.63
C ARG A 339 0.24 -30.40 0.06
N ALA A 340 1.16 -29.65 -0.58
CA ALA A 340 1.64 -28.38 -0.04
C ALA A 340 0.50 -27.36 0.13
N PHE A 341 -0.37 -27.26 -0.87
CA PHE A 341 -1.52 -26.35 -0.85
C PHE A 341 -2.65 -26.80 0.09
N GLU A 342 -2.84 -28.10 0.29
CA GLU A 342 -3.78 -28.64 1.28
C GLU A 342 -3.35 -28.33 2.71
N LEU A 343 -2.05 -28.39 2.96
CA LEU A 343 -1.45 -28.10 4.25
C LEU A 343 -1.49 -26.60 4.59
N ASP A 344 -1.26 -25.74 3.59
CA ASP A 344 -1.45 -24.30 3.70
C ASP A 344 -2.09 -23.73 2.42
N LYS A 345 -3.38 -23.37 2.53
CA LYS A 345 -4.17 -22.78 1.44
C LYS A 345 -3.68 -21.41 0.98
N THR A 346 -2.75 -20.81 1.72
CA THR A 346 -2.13 -19.53 1.38
C THR A 346 -0.76 -19.70 0.73
N CYS A 347 -0.30 -20.94 0.51
CA CYS A 347 0.95 -21.24 -0.20
C CYS A 347 0.88 -20.83 -1.68
N PHE A 348 1.14 -19.56 -1.94
CA PHE A 348 1.06 -18.97 -3.29
C PHE A 348 1.95 -19.67 -4.32
N PRO A 349 3.19 -20.11 -4.02
CA PRO A 349 4.02 -20.83 -5.01
C PRO A 349 3.39 -22.15 -5.47
N ALA A 350 2.86 -22.95 -4.53
CA ALA A 350 2.21 -24.20 -4.86
C ALA A 350 0.91 -23.96 -5.65
N PHE A 351 0.10 -22.99 -5.21
CA PHE A 351 -1.11 -22.59 -5.94
C PHE A 351 -0.79 -22.17 -7.37
N TYR A 352 0.19 -21.28 -7.55
CA TYR A 352 0.62 -20.79 -8.85
C TYR A 352 1.04 -21.94 -9.77
N LYS A 353 1.91 -22.84 -9.30
CA LYS A 353 2.36 -23.99 -10.10
C LYS A 353 1.24 -24.94 -10.47
N LEU A 354 0.29 -25.22 -9.57
CA LEU A 354 -0.90 -26.00 -9.91
C LEU A 354 -1.68 -25.38 -11.08
N LYS A 355 -1.80 -24.05 -11.12
CA LYS A 355 -2.48 -23.34 -12.21
C LYS A 355 -1.72 -23.37 -13.52
N ILE A 356 -0.39 -23.32 -13.48
CA ILE A 356 0.43 -23.59 -14.67
C ILE A 356 0.19 -25.02 -15.20
N PHE A 357 0.10 -26.02 -14.32
CA PHE A 357 -0.22 -27.40 -14.74
C PHE A 357 -1.60 -27.53 -15.38
N ASP A 358 -2.60 -26.87 -14.79
CA ASP A 358 -3.96 -26.87 -15.35
C ASP A 358 -3.97 -26.20 -16.74
N TYR A 359 -3.27 -25.08 -16.90
CA TYR A 359 -3.10 -24.38 -18.19
C TYR A 359 -2.40 -25.23 -19.26
N LEU A 360 -1.29 -25.89 -18.92
CA LEU A 360 -0.56 -26.76 -19.85
C LEU A 360 -1.41 -27.95 -20.35
N ARG A 361 -2.45 -28.33 -19.61
CA ARG A 361 -3.44 -29.35 -19.97
C ARG A 361 -4.64 -28.81 -20.76
N ASP A 362 -4.49 -27.62 -21.36
CA ASP A 362 -5.51 -26.94 -22.17
C ASP A 362 -6.76 -26.51 -21.37
N GLU A 363 -6.62 -26.29 -20.06
CA GLU A 363 -7.67 -25.55 -19.35
C GLU A 363 -7.64 -24.07 -19.74
N PRO A 364 -8.80 -23.47 -20.06
CA PRO A 364 -8.89 -22.08 -20.46
C PRO A 364 -8.47 -21.14 -19.31
N LEU A 365 -7.79 -20.04 -19.67
CA LEU A 365 -7.21 -19.07 -18.73
C LEU A 365 -8.26 -18.53 -17.75
N GLU A 366 -9.49 -18.30 -18.22
CA GLU A 366 -10.62 -17.77 -17.44
C GLU A 366 -10.94 -18.61 -16.20
N LYS A 367 -10.69 -19.92 -16.24
CA LYS A 367 -11.00 -20.84 -15.12
C LYS A 367 -10.19 -20.53 -13.88
N PHE A 368 -8.97 -20.04 -14.03
CA PHE A 368 -8.08 -19.85 -12.89
C PHE A 368 -7.58 -18.42 -12.71
N ILE A 369 -7.63 -17.58 -13.75
CA ILE A 369 -7.17 -16.20 -13.68
C ILE A 369 -7.92 -15.39 -12.61
N ASN A 370 -9.21 -15.70 -12.38
CA ASN A 370 -10.03 -15.08 -11.34
C ASN A 370 -9.50 -15.29 -9.91
N TYR A 371 -8.69 -16.32 -9.68
CA TYR A 371 -8.08 -16.59 -8.38
C TYR A 371 -6.75 -15.84 -8.19
N PHE A 372 -6.19 -15.24 -9.24
CA PHE A 372 -5.02 -14.35 -9.12
C PHE A 372 -5.45 -12.97 -8.62
N VAL A 373 -5.81 -12.90 -7.34
CA VAL A 373 -6.23 -11.66 -6.66
C VAL A 373 -5.05 -11.02 -5.92
N HIS A 374 -4.12 -11.83 -5.44
CA HIS A 374 -2.95 -11.36 -4.70
C HIS A 374 -1.92 -10.71 -5.62
N PRO A 375 -1.29 -9.57 -5.27
CA PRO A 375 -0.31 -8.88 -6.13
C PRO A 375 0.82 -9.78 -6.65
N PHE A 376 1.34 -10.68 -5.80
CA PHE A 376 2.37 -11.66 -6.24
C PHE A 376 1.88 -12.58 -7.34
N LEU A 377 0.66 -13.10 -7.22
CA LEU A 377 0.10 -14.03 -8.19
C LEU A 377 -0.16 -13.34 -9.53
N VAL A 378 -0.69 -12.11 -9.49
CA VAL A 378 -0.86 -11.28 -10.68
C VAL A 378 0.48 -10.99 -11.34
N PHE A 379 1.48 -10.60 -10.55
CA PHE A 379 2.82 -10.30 -11.07
C PHE A 379 3.50 -11.54 -11.67
N TRP A 380 3.37 -12.71 -11.06
CA TRP A 380 3.92 -13.95 -11.60
C TRP A 380 3.21 -14.38 -12.87
N ALA A 381 1.87 -14.33 -12.90
CA ALA A 381 1.12 -14.62 -14.11
C ALA A 381 1.49 -13.66 -15.25
N TRP A 382 1.54 -12.36 -14.97
CA TRP A 382 1.98 -11.38 -15.95
C TRP A 382 3.38 -11.66 -16.49
N ASN A 383 4.33 -12.05 -15.62
CA ASN A 383 5.70 -12.40 -16.01
C ASN A 383 5.90 -13.80 -16.60
N GLU A 384 4.88 -14.65 -16.60
CA GLU A 384 5.02 -16.04 -17.05
C GLU A 384 5.11 -16.10 -18.58
N PRO A 385 6.22 -16.60 -19.15
CA PRO A 385 6.34 -16.75 -20.60
C PRO A 385 5.33 -17.74 -21.18
N LEU A 386 4.86 -18.73 -20.42
CA LEU A 386 3.89 -19.71 -20.90
C LEU A 386 2.55 -19.08 -21.29
N PHE A 387 2.14 -17.95 -20.71
CA PHE A 387 0.90 -17.25 -21.11
C PHE A 387 1.04 -16.39 -22.38
N ILE A 388 2.03 -16.65 -23.23
CA ILE A 388 2.25 -15.90 -24.48
C ILE A 388 1.07 -16.01 -25.47
N LYS A 389 0.36 -17.14 -25.48
CA LYS A 389 -0.82 -17.35 -26.34
C LYS A 389 -1.97 -16.43 -25.96
N ASP A 390 -2.30 -16.39 -24.68
CA ASP A 390 -3.47 -15.69 -24.13
C ASP A 390 -3.05 -14.35 -23.47
N GLN A 391 -1.96 -13.75 -23.94
CA GLN A 391 -1.38 -12.58 -23.30
C GLN A 391 -2.30 -11.36 -23.34
N GLU A 392 -2.99 -11.14 -24.46
CA GLU A 392 -3.95 -10.04 -24.61
C GLU A 392 -5.10 -10.16 -23.60
N GLU A 393 -5.63 -11.38 -23.44
CA GLU A 393 -6.68 -11.67 -22.46
C GLU A 393 -6.18 -11.46 -21.02
N LEU A 394 -4.97 -11.94 -20.72
CA LEU A 394 -4.33 -11.76 -19.42
C LEU A 394 -4.12 -10.27 -19.09
N GLU A 395 -3.62 -9.47 -20.02
CA GLU A 395 -3.39 -8.03 -19.81
C GLU A 395 -4.72 -7.28 -19.61
N ASN A 396 -5.74 -7.58 -20.42
CA ASN A 396 -7.09 -7.02 -20.24
C ASN A 396 -7.68 -7.36 -18.86
N PHE A 397 -7.50 -8.60 -18.39
CA PHE A 397 -7.92 -9.01 -17.06
C PHE A 397 -7.18 -8.24 -15.96
N ILE A 398 -5.86 -8.10 -16.09
CA ILE A 398 -5.02 -7.38 -15.12
C ILE A 398 -5.42 -5.92 -15.04
N GLU A 399 -5.64 -5.26 -16.18
CA GLU A 399 -6.12 -3.87 -16.23
C GLU A 399 -7.46 -3.73 -15.52
N LYS A 400 -8.41 -4.62 -15.78
CA LYS A 400 -9.70 -4.63 -15.07
C LYS A 400 -9.53 -4.79 -13.56
N LYS A 401 -8.69 -5.73 -13.11
CA LYS A 401 -8.42 -5.93 -11.67
C LYS A 401 -7.73 -4.75 -11.02
N LEU A 402 -6.83 -4.09 -11.75
CA LEU A 402 -6.15 -2.90 -11.28
C LEU A 402 -7.13 -1.73 -11.13
N LEU A 403 -8.11 -1.59 -12.04
CA LEU A 403 -9.21 -0.63 -11.90
C LEU A 403 -10.09 -0.92 -10.69
N GLU A 404 -10.53 -2.18 -10.50
CA GLU A 404 -11.33 -2.58 -9.32
C GLU A 404 -10.62 -2.24 -7.99
N LYS A 405 -9.30 -2.48 -7.91
CA LYS A 405 -8.49 -2.14 -6.74
C LYS A 405 -8.34 -0.63 -6.55
N ARG A 406 -8.14 0.12 -7.64
CA ARG A 406 -8.10 1.59 -7.60
C ARG A 406 -9.41 2.17 -7.09
N GLU A 407 -10.55 1.69 -7.58
CA GLU A 407 -11.88 2.14 -7.12
C GLU A 407 -12.05 1.91 -5.61
N THR A 408 -11.66 0.73 -5.13
CA THR A 408 -11.70 0.39 -3.70
C THR A 408 -10.80 1.32 -2.88
N ALA A 409 -9.57 1.57 -3.34
CA ALA A 409 -8.63 2.46 -2.66
C ALA A 409 -9.10 3.93 -2.68
N LEU A 410 -9.66 4.40 -3.79
CA LEU A 410 -10.23 5.74 -3.92
C LEU A 410 -11.45 5.94 -3.02
N GLN A 411 -12.30 4.92 -2.86
CA GLN A 411 -13.41 4.98 -1.92
C GLN A 411 -12.92 5.19 -0.48
N ARG A 412 -11.91 4.40 -0.04
CA ARG A 412 -11.31 4.55 1.29
C ARG A 412 -10.61 5.90 1.46
N LEU A 413 -9.90 6.36 0.44
CA LEU A 413 -9.27 7.68 0.45
C LEU A 413 -10.32 8.78 0.61
N LYS A 414 -11.42 8.71 -0.14
CA LYS A 414 -12.53 9.67 -0.06
C LYS A 414 -13.16 9.70 1.33
N GLU A 415 -13.34 8.55 1.97
CA GLU A 415 -13.82 8.48 3.36
C GLU A 415 -12.86 9.20 4.33
N ALA A 416 -11.55 9.03 4.16
CA ALA A 416 -10.54 9.74 4.95
C ALA A 416 -10.53 11.26 4.64
N GLU A 417 -10.63 11.65 3.38
CA GLU A 417 -10.71 13.06 2.95
C GLU A 417 -11.95 13.76 3.50
N ASP A 418 -13.13 13.12 3.41
CA ASP A 418 -14.38 13.66 3.93
C ASP A 418 -14.30 13.88 5.45
N LEU A 419 -13.68 12.94 6.18
CA LEU A 419 -13.52 13.05 7.63
C LEU A 419 -12.46 14.10 8.00
N PHE A 420 -11.36 14.19 7.25
CA PHE A 420 -10.36 15.25 7.39
C PHE A 420 -10.97 16.65 7.15
N HIS A 421 -11.76 16.83 6.09
CA HIS A 421 -12.42 18.11 5.79
C HIS A 421 -13.32 18.58 6.94
N ARG A 422 -14.01 17.66 7.63
CA ARG A 422 -14.83 17.98 8.82
C ARG A 422 -13.96 18.40 10.01
N LEU A 423 -12.80 17.78 10.19
CA LEU A 423 -11.90 18.00 11.32
C LEU A 423 -10.94 19.19 11.16
N LYS A 424 -10.68 19.62 9.92
CA LYS A 424 -9.69 20.67 9.59
C LYS A 424 -9.84 21.96 10.40
N HIS A 425 -11.05 22.32 10.81
CA HIS A 425 -11.34 23.51 11.61
C HIS A 425 -11.00 23.39 13.09
N VAL A 426 -10.81 22.16 13.59
CA VAL A 426 -10.57 21.85 15.01
C VAL A 426 -9.09 21.45 15.25
N MET A 427 -8.34 21.26 14.17
CA MET A 427 -6.92 20.91 14.18
C MET A 427 -6.01 22.16 14.18
N THR A 428 -4.77 21.96 14.60
CA THR A 428 -3.71 22.96 14.46
C THR A 428 -3.25 23.11 13.01
N LYS A 429 -2.61 24.23 12.67
CA LYS A 429 -2.09 24.47 11.32
C LYS A 429 -1.01 23.46 10.89
N GLU A 430 -0.26 22.91 11.84
CA GLU A 430 0.77 21.91 11.58
C GLU A 430 0.15 20.54 11.25
N GLU A 431 -0.82 20.10 12.06
CA GLU A 431 -1.58 18.86 11.80
C GLU A 431 -2.28 18.89 10.44
N VAL A 432 -2.91 20.02 10.09
CA VAL A 432 -3.58 20.19 8.80
C VAL A 432 -2.60 20.01 7.63
N LYS A 433 -1.38 20.54 7.74
CA LYS A 433 -0.36 20.38 6.68
C LYS A 433 0.10 18.93 6.55
N ASP A 434 0.38 18.26 7.67
CA ASP A 434 0.82 16.86 7.69
C ASP A 434 -0.23 15.94 7.04
N TYR A 435 -1.51 16.09 7.42
CA TYR A 435 -2.58 15.29 6.84
C TYR A 435 -2.86 15.61 5.36
N GLU A 436 -2.75 16.87 4.93
CA GLU A 436 -2.86 17.22 3.50
C GLU A 436 -1.74 16.59 2.66
N GLU A 437 -0.51 16.53 3.19
CA GLU A 437 0.62 15.90 2.50
C GLU A 437 0.46 14.37 2.44
N LYS A 438 0.00 13.74 3.52
CA LYS A 438 -0.35 12.31 3.54
C LYS A 438 -1.43 11.98 2.52
N LEU A 439 -2.54 12.73 2.47
CA LEU A 439 -3.63 12.51 1.52
C LEU A 439 -3.16 12.70 0.06
N LYS A 440 -2.37 13.74 -0.23
CA LYS A 440 -1.78 13.95 -1.56
C LYS A 440 -0.87 12.81 -1.98
N THR A 441 -0.05 12.31 -1.05
CA THR A 441 0.84 11.18 -1.31
C THR A 441 0.02 9.93 -1.63
N LEU A 442 -0.99 9.61 -0.83
CA LEU A 442 -1.87 8.47 -1.06
C LEU A 442 -2.60 8.58 -2.41
N ALA A 443 -3.12 9.75 -2.75
CA ALA A 443 -3.74 9.98 -4.06
C ALA A 443 -2.77 9.72 -5.21
N TYR A 444 -1.54 10.24 -5.13
CA TYR A 444 -0.52 10.01 -6.14
C TYR A 444 -0.18 8.52 -6.30
N GLU A 445 -0.04 7.79 -5.19
CA GLU A 445 0.22 6.34 -5.20
C GLU A 445 -0.93 5.57 -5.87
N ILE A 446 -2.20 5.93 -5.60
CA ILE A 446 -3.35 5.23 -6.18
C ILE A 446 -3.46 5.46 -7.70
N TYR A 447 -3.24 6.69 -8.17
CA TYR A 447 -3.41 7.04 -9.59
C TYR A 447 -2.23 6.59 -10.46
N HIS A 448 -1.00 6.70 -9.98
CA HIS A 448 0.19 6.61 -10.83
C HIS A 448 1.06 5.37 -10.62
N LYS A 449 0.91 4.65 -9.50
CA LYS A 449 1.76 3.51 -9.17
C LYS A 449 1.12 2.15 -9.52
N GLY A 450 1.91 1.09 -9.30
CA GLY A 450 1.54 -0.30 -9.51
C GLY A 450 0.57 -0.87 -8.46
N MET A 451 0.15 -2.11 -8.69
CA MET A 451 -0.86 -2.80 -7.87
C MET A 451 -0.45 -2.94 -6.40
N GLY A 452 0.84 -3.18 -6.11
CA GLY A 452 1.35 -3.27 -4.74
C GLY A 452 1.25 -1.95 -3.98
N ALA A 453 1.55 -0.83 -4.66
CA ALA A 453 1.44 0.50 -4.09
C ALA A 453 -0.03 0.90 -3.86
N ILE A 454 -0.94 0.52 -4.77
CA ILE A 454 -2.38 0.76 -4.62
C ILE A 454 -2.91 0.02 -3.37
N ASP A 455 -2.53 -1.24 -3.16
CA ASP A 455 -2.93 -2.00 -1.99
C ASP A 455 -2.37 -1.38 -0.68
N LYS A 456 -1.08 -1.03 -0.66
CA LYS A 456 -0.45 -0.33 0.47
C LYS A 456 -1.13 1.01 0.76
N ALA A 457 -1.46 1.78 -0.27
CA ALA A 457 -2.15 3.06 -0.12
C ALA A 457 -3.58 2.89 0.38
N SER A 458 -4.27 1.83 -0.07
CA SER A 458 -5.62 1.47 0.40
C SER A 458 -5.65 1.11 1.88
N ASP A 459 -4.63 0.39 2.37
CA ASP A 459 -4.50 0.06 3.80
C ASP A 459 -4.10 1.30 4.62
N ARG A 460 -3.16 2.11 4.14
CA ARG A 460 -2.80 3.39 4.78
C ARG A 460 -3.96 4.38 4.83
N ALA A 461 -4.82 4.41 3.81
CA ALA A 461 -6.02 5.24 3.81
C ALA A 461 -7.02 4.79 4.88
N LEU A 462 -7.15 3.47 5.09
CA LEU A 462 -7.94 2.90 6.18
C LEU A 462 -7.35 3.28 7.54
N ASP A 463 -6.04 3.09 7.71
CA ASP A 463 -5.34 3.46 8.96
C ASP A 463 -5.51 4.96 9.26
N LEU A 464 -5.37 5.81 8.24
CA LEU A 464 -5.59 7.25 8.36
C LEU A 464 -7.03 7.59 8.76
N ASN A 465 -8.02 6.90 8.18
CA ASN A 465 -9.42 7.07 8.58
C ASN A 465 -9.61 6.69 10.07
N LEU A 466 -9.02 5.59 10.53
CA LEU A 466 -9.07 5.17 11.93
C LEU A 466 -8.35 6.17 12.86
N GLU A 467 -7.21 6.73 12.45
CA GLU A 467 -6.51 7.80 13.17
C GLU A 467 -7.39 9.03 13.32
N LEU A 468 -8.03 9.49 12.24
CA LEU A 468 -8.93 10.64 12.27
C LEU A 468 -10.18 10.37 13.13
N GLN A 469 -10.72 9.15 13.11
CA GLN A 469 -11.81 8.73 14.01
C GLN A 469 -11.39 8.75 15.49
N SER A 470 -10.16 8.32 15.79
CA SER A 470 -9.59 8.41 17.13
C SER A 470 -9.47 9.87 17.59
N LEU A 471 -9.08 10.78 16.68
CA LEU A 471 -9.06 12.22 16.96
C LEU A 471 -10.46 12.78 17.24
N VAL A 472 -11.48 12.37 16.48
CA VAL A 472 -12.89 12.72 16.78
C VAL A 472 -13.24 12.31 18.22
N TYR A 473 -12.93 11.07 18.59
CA TYR A 473 -13.24 10.55 19.93
C TYR A 473 -12.52 11.32 21.04
N ASN A 474 -11.23 11.61 20.86
CA ASN A 474 -10.46 12.39 21.83
C ASN A 474 -11.01 13.81 21.99
N LYS A 475 -11.38 14.47 20.89
CA LYS A 475 -12.00 15.80 20.93
C LYS A 475 -13.37 15.79 21.62
N ILE A 476 -14.19 14.76 21.40
CA ILE A 476 -15.46 14.60 22.12
C ILE A 476 -15.22 14.46 23.63
N LYS A 477 -14.19 13.71 24.04
CA LYS A 477 -13.83 13.53 25.45
C LYS A 477 -13.39 14.86 26.08
N GLU A 478 -12.53 15.62 25.42
CA GLU A 478 -12.12 16.97 25.84
C GLU A 478 -13.33 17.91 25.98
N MET A 479 -14.24 17.89 25.01
CA MET A 479 -15.47 18.69 25.04
C MET A 479 -16.38 18.32 26.20
N ASN A 480 -16.59 17.02 26.45
CA ASN A 480 -17.43 16.57 27.56
C ASN A 480 -16.84 16.96 28.93
N GLN A 481 -15.51 16.97 29.07
CA GLN A 481 -14.83 17.50 30.25
C GLN A 481 -15.06 19.00 30.41
N LYS A 482 -14.89 19.79 29.34
CA LYS A 482 -15.20 21.23 29.35
C LYS A 482 -16.66 21.51 29.69
N LEU A 483 -17.61 20.76 29.11
CA LEU A 483 -19.03 20.90 29.42
C LEU A 483 -19.35 20.58 30.88
N THR A 484 -18.70 19.57 31.47
CA THR A 484 -18.88 19.26 32.89
C THR A 484 -18.30 20.35 33.79
N GLU A 485 -17.18 20.96 33.41
CA GLU A 485 -16.62 22.11 34.13
C GLU A 485 -17.52 23.36 34.04
N LEU A 486 -17.97 23.70 32.84
CA LEU A 486 -18.93 24.79 32.61
C LEU A 486 -20.23 24.57 33.39
N ARG A 487 -20.73 23.33 33.48
CA ARG A 487 -21.92 23.00 34.27
C ARG A 487 -21.70 23.22 35.77
N LYS A 488 -20.54 22.83 36.32
CA LYS A 488 -20.19 23.12 37.72
C LYS A 488 -20.14 24.62 37.99
N GLN A 489 -19.54 25.40 37.08
CA GLN A 489 -19.48 26.85 37.21
C GLN A 489 -20.87 27.48 37.12
N TYR A 490 -21.72 27.03 36.20
CA TYR A 490 -23.13 27.42 36.11
C TYR A 490 -23.88 27.17 37.43
N GLU A 491 -23.71 26.00 38.07
CA GLU A 491 -24.34 25.69 39.35
C GLU A 491 -23.91 26.66 40.47
N VAL A 492 -22.65 27.08 40.48
CA VAL A 492 -22.14 28.11 41.41
C VAL A 492 -22.83 29.45 41.18
N PHE A 493 -22.98 29.89 39.93
CA PHE A 493 -23.66 31.14 39.60
C PHE A 493 -25.17 31.08 39.84
N ALA A 494 -25.81 29.95 39.55
CA ALA A 494 -27.23 29.73 39.82
C ALA A 494 -27.54 29.74 41.32
N ASN A 495 -26.70 29.09 42.14
CA ASN A 495 -26.84 29.11 43.60
C ASN A 495 -26.66 30.52 44.18
N PHE A 496 -25.72 31.30 43.65
CA PHE A 496 -25.57 32.71 44.02
C PHE A 496 -26.84 33.51 43.65
N TRP A 497 -27.32 33.38 42.42
CA TRP A 497 -28.53 34.08 41.96
C TRP A 497 -29.79 33.68 42.72
N LEU A 498 -29.91 32.43 43.15
CA LEU A 498 -31.03 31.98 43.99
C LEU A 498 -31.07 32.73 45.32
N ARG A 499 -29.92 32.94 45.96
CA ARG A 499 -29.79 33.62 47.27
C ARG A 499 -29.78 35.14 47.18
N TYR A 500 -29.48 35.70 46.02
CA TYR A 500 -29.40 37.15 45.82
C TYR A 500 -30.78 37.81 45.96
N PRO A 501 -30.97 38.79 46.87
CA PRO A 501 -32.29 39.34 47.16
C PRO A 501 -32.77 40.43 46.18
N TYR A 502 -31.89 41.03 45.37
CA TYR A 502 -32.23 42.19 44.51
C TYR A 502 -32.34 41.83 43.02
N LYS A 503 -32.98 40.71 42.69
CA LYS A 503 -33.00 40.15 41.32
C LYS A 503 -33.69 41.05 40.30
N ASP A 504 -34.70 41.79 40.72
CA ASP A 504 -35.52 42.63 39.84
C ASP A 504 -34.78 43.89 39.38
N GLU A 505 -33.75 44.34 40.12
CA GLU A 505 -32.91 45.47 39.74
C GLU A 505 -31.77 45.07 38.79
N ASP A 506 -31.21 43.86 38.97
CA ASP A 506 -29.98 43.43 38.31
C ASP A 506 -30.23 42.34 37.25
N LEU A 507 -31.18 42.62 36.35
CA LEU A 507 -31.67 41.69 35.31
C LEU A 507 -30.59 41.14 34.36
N ILE A 508 -29.47 41.86 34.21
CA ILE A 508 -28.36 41.50 33.30
C ILE A 508 -27.75 40.15 33.71
N PHE A 509 -27.54 39.92 35.01
CA PHE A 509 -26.98 38.66 35.51
C PHE A 509 -27.90 37.47 35.18
N GLY A 510 -29.21 37.63 35.38
CA GLY A 510 -30.19 36.60 35.07
C GLY A 510 -30.28 36.28 33.57
N LYS A 511 -30.17 37.29 32.70
CA LYS A 511 -30.14 37.10 31.23
C LYS A 511 -28.91 36.30 30.79
N GLU A 512 -27.74 36.69 31.27
CA GLU A 512 -26.48 36.01 30.93
C GLU A 512 -26.41 34.58 31.49
N LEU A 513 -26.93 34.36 32.69
CA LEU A 513 -27.05 33.02 33.29
C LEU A 513 -27.96 32.10 32.47
N LYS A 514 -29.08 32.63 31.96
CA LYS A 514 -30.00 31.88 31.09
C LYS A 514 -29.36 31.54 29.74
N ALA A 515 -28.65 32.49 29.14
CA ALA A 515 -27.92 32.28 27.89
C ALA A 515 -26.84 31.19 28.04
N LEU A 516 -26.10 31.19 29.16
CA LEU A 516 -25.13 30.13 29.47
C LEU A 516 -25.81 28.76 29.61
N LYS A 517 -26.96 28.70 30.30
CA LYS A 517 -27.73 27.45 30.44
C LYS A 517 -28.15 26.88 29.08
N GLU A 518 -28.71 27.73 28.22
CA GLU A 518 -29.16 27.33 26.88
C GLU A 518 -27.99 26.82 26.02
N LEU A 519 -26.82 27.46 26.10
CA LEU A 519 -25.61 27.00 25.40
C LEU A 519 -25.12 25.64 25.91
N ILE A 520 -25.14 25.42 27.23
CA ILE A 520 -24.72 24.13 27.82
C ILE A 520 -25.67 23.01 27.42
N GLU A 521 -26.98 23.21 27.55
CA GLU A 521 -28.00 22.19 27.22
C GLU A 521 -27.98 21.83 25.73
N LYS A 522 -27.89 22.84 24.86
CA LYS A 522 -27.81 22.67 23.41
C LYS A 522 -26.56 21.89 22.98
N ASN A 523 -25.41 22.13 23.63
CA ASN A 523 -24.18 21.40 23.35
C ASN A 523 -24.22 19.96 23.86
N ILE A 524 -24.84 19.71 25.02
CA ILE A 524 -25.04 18.35 25.56
C ILE A 524 -25.91 17.50 24.62
N GLU A 525 -26.99 18.07 24.06
CA GLU A 525 -27.82 17.33 23.09
C GLU A 525 -27.05 17.03 21.79
N ARG A 526 -26.19 17.96 21.35
CA ARG A 526 -25.40 17.81 20.12
C ARG A 526 -24.29 16.76 20.27
N THR A 527 -23.67 16.63 21.44
CA THR A 527 -22.66 15.58 21.71
C THR A 527 -23.26 14.18 21.80
N GLN A 528 -24.59 14.03 21.88
CA GLN A 528 -25.28 12.73 21.88
C GLN A 528 -25.74 12.25 20.49
N LYS A 529 -25.53 13.05 19.43
CA LYS A 529 -25.91 12.66 18.06
C LYS A 529 -25.01 11.55 17.51
N ARG A 530 -25.53 10.77 16.55
CA ARG A 530 -24.79 9.65 15.93
C ARG A 530 -23.54 10.05 15.14
N ASP A 531 -23.51 11.25 14.53
CA ASP A 531 -22.37 11.71 13.73
C ASP A 531 -21.88 13.09 14.21
N ILE A 532 -21.10 13.06 15.29
CA ILE A 532 -20.63 14.28 16.01
C ILE A 532 -19.58 15.05 15.17
N SER A 533 -18.92 14.37 14.23
CA SER A 533 -17.91 14.94 13.32
C SER A 533 -18.42 16.18 12.55
N GLN A 534 -19.70 16.21 12.20
CA GLN A 534 -20.30 17.29 11.40
C GLN A 534 -20.60 18.55 12.22
N VAL A 535 -20.74 18.43 13.54
CA VAL A 535 -21.16 19.53 14.44
C VAL A 535 -20.00 19.99 15.33
N LEU A 536 -18.84 19.33 15.21
CA LEU A 536 -17.67 19.53 16.07
C LEU A 536 -17.17 20.97 16.04
N SER A 537 -17.04 21.59 14.87
CA SER A 537 -16.64 23.01 14.74
C SER A 537 -17.61 23.97 15.42
N LEU A 538 -18.92 23.71 15.30
CA LEU A 538 -19.96 24.51 15.96
C LEU A 538 -19.89 24.37 17.47
N ILE A 539 -19.73 23.14 17.99
CA ILE A 539 -19.60 22.90 19.45
C ILE A 539 -18.35 23.61 19.99
N VAL A 540 -17.20 23.56 19.29
CA VAL A 540 -16.00 24.32 19.71
C VAL A 540 -16.30 25.81 19.82
N SER A 541 -16.94 26.40 18.80
CA SER A 541 -17.25 27.82 18.81
C SER A 541 -18.24 28.21 19.92
N GLU A 542 -19.27 27.39 20.16
CA GLU A 542 -20.25 27.62 21.22
C GLU A 542 -19.65 27.41 22.63
N LEU A 543 -18.65 26.52 22.78
CA LEU A 543 -17.91 26.35 24.03
C LEU A 543 -17.04 27.56 24.36
N ASN A 544 -16.35 28.13 23.37
CA ASN A 544 -15.57 29.36 23.59
C ASN A 544 -16.48 30.52 23.99
N LEU A 545 -17.66 30.65 23.36
CA LEU A 545 -18.67 31.63 23.77
C LEU A 545 -19.18 31.38 25.19
N ALA A 546 -19.34 30.11 25.60
CA ALA A 546 -19.74 29.78 26.96
C ALA A 546 -18.66 30.15 28.00
N GLU A 547 -17.37 29.96 27.67
CA GLU A 547 -16.24 30.41 28.50
C GLU A 547 -16.23 31.94 28.65
N GLU A 548 -16.43 32.71 27.58
CA GLU A 548 -16.55 34.18 27.65
C GLU A 548 -17.71 34.61 28.56
N LYS A 549 -18.85 33.91 28.50
CA LYS A 549 -20.03 34.18 29.33
C LYS A 549 -19.77 33.89 30.81
N VAL A 550 -19.00 32.85 31.10
CA VAL A 550 -18.53 32.56 32.46
C VAL A 550 -17.69 33.71 33.02
N ASP A 551 -16.75 34.24 32.23
CA ASP A 551 -15.91 35.35 32.67
C ASP A 551 -16.73 36.62 32.95
N ILE A 552 -17.72 36.92 32.10
CA ILE A 552 -18.68 38.01 32.34
C ILE A 552 -19.45 37.79 33.64
N LEU A 553 -20.01 36.59 33.85
CA LEU A 553 -20.76 36.25 35.07
C LEU A 553 -19.89 36.30 36.33
N LYS A 554 -18.61 35.96 36.23
CA LYS A 554 -17.65 36.07 37.33
C LYS A 554 -17.44 37.52 37.75
N ASN A 555 -17.20 38.41 36.80
CA ASN A 555 -17.05 39.84 37.06
C ASN A 555 -18.34 40.46 37.64
N LEU A 556 -19.49 40.16 37.05
CA LEU A 556 -20.78 40.65 37.54
C LEU A 556 -21.11 40.11 38.94
N LYS A 557 -20.79 38.86 39.25
CA LYS A 557 -20.98 38.29 40.58
C LYS A 557 -20.19 39.08 41.64
N ASP A 558 -18.95 39.45 41.35
CA ASP A 558 -18.10 40.20 42.27
C ASP A 558 -18.63 41.63 42.49
N GLU A 559 -19.13 42.29 41.44
CA GLU A 559 -19.81 43.58 41.55
C GLU A 559 -21.11 43.50 42.35
N LEU A 560 -21.96 42.51 42.06
CA LEU A 560 -23.22 42.30 42.77
C LEU A 560 -22.99 41.94 44.24
N ARG A 561 -21.92 41.19 44.56
CA ARG A 561 -21.54 40.89 45.94
C ARG A 561 -21.15 42.16 46.70
N LYS A 562 -20.37 43.06 46.07
CA LYS A 562 -20.04 44.38 46.65
C LYS A 562 -21.30 45.23 46.86
N LYS A 563 -22.21 45.26 45.88
CA LYS A 563 -23.50 45.97 45.98
C LYS A 563 -24.39 45.40 47.10
N TRP A 564 -24.42 44.07 47.24
CA TRP A 564 -25.18 43.39 48.30
C TRP A 564 -24.64 43.73 49.69
N LEU A 565 -23.32 43.60 49.87
CA LEU A 565 -22.63 43.97 51.11
C LEU A 565 -22.89 45.43 51.47
N PHE A 566 -22.79 46.34 50.49
CA PHE A 566 -23.10 47.75 50.70
C PHE A 566 -24.54 47.98 51.15
N LYS A 567 -25.53 47.36 50.49
CA LYS A 567 -26.94 47.48 50.88
C LYS A 567 -27.23 46.87 52.25
N GLN A 568 -26.61 45.74 52.60
CA GLN A 568 -26.72 45.17 53.96
C GLN A 568 -26.14 46.13 55.01
N ARG A 569 -24.95 46.69 54.77
CA ARG A 569 -24.35 47.69 55.66
C ARG A 569 -25.22 48.94 55.77
N LEU A 570 -25.81 49.40 54.67
CA LEU A 570 -26.73 50.54 54.66
C LEU A 570 -28.02 50.24 55.44
N ALA A 571 -28.60 49.05 55.27
CA ALA A 571 -29.81 48.64 55.99
C ALA A 571 -29.55 48.49 57.50
N ASP A 572 -28.43 47.87 57.88
CA ASP A 572 -28.00 47.77 59.28
C ASP A 572 -27.71 49.16 59.87
N PHE A 573 -27.02 50.03 59.12
CA PHE A 573 -26.79 51.42 59.49
C PHE A 573 -28.12 52.14 59.74
N LEU A 574 -29.02 52.13 58.76
CA LEU A 574 -30.31 52.81 58.84
C LEU A 574 -31.14 52.27 60.00
N ARG A 575 -31.20 50.95 60.20
CA ARG A 575 -31.94 50.33 61.31
C ARG A 575 -31.38 50.75 62.66
N ASN A 576 -30.06 50.65 62.86
CA ASN A 576 -29.43 50.98 64.14
C ASN A 576 -29.51 52.47 64.42
N PHE A 577 -29.26 53.30 63.41
CA PHE A 577 -29.38 54.75 63.50
C PHE A 577 -30.82 55.16 63.82
N LEU A 578 -31.82 54.62 63.10
CA LEU A 578 -33.24 54.87 63.39
C LEU A 578 -33.59 54.47 64.81
N LEU A 579 -33.21 53.27 65.27
CA LEU A 579 -33.53 52.82 66.64
C LEU A 579 -32.90 53.73 67.70
N LEU A 580 -31.63 54.11 67.53
CA LEU A 580 -30.92 54.99 68.46
C LEU A 580 -31.47 56.42 68.44
N GLU A 581 -31.79 56.96 67.26
CA GLU A 581 -32.46 58.25 67.12
C GLU A 581 -33.86 58.24 67.73
N THR A 582 -34.65 57.19 67.48
CA THR A 582 -36.00 57.07 68.06
C THR A 582 -35.91 57.02 69.58
N PHE A 583 -34.93 56.29 70.13
CA PHE A 583 -34.66 56.24 71.56
C PHE A 583 -34.21 57.60 72.12
N LEU A 584 -33.31 58.30 71.42
CA LEU A 584 -32.84 59.64 71.78
C LEU A 584 -34.00 60.65 71.81
N VAL A 585 -34.86 60.63 70.78
CA VAL A 585 -36.06 61.49 70.68
C VAL A 585 -37.06 61.17 71.79
N VAL A 586 -37.32 59.89 72.08
CA VAL A 586 -38.20 59.48 73.18
C VAL A 586 -37.64 59.95 74.53
N LEU A 587 -36.34 59.78 74.78
CA LEU A 587 -35.66 60.29 75.98
C LEU A 587 -35.74 61.82 76.08
N TYR A 588 -35.57 62.52 74.97
CA TYR A 588 -35.67 63.97 74.90
C TYR A 588 -37.08 64.47 75.24
N VAL A 589 -38.10 63.88 74.61
CA VAL A 589 -39.50 64.24 74.85
C VAL A 589 -39.93 63.90 76.28
N LEU A 590 -39.62 62.69 76.77
CA LEU A 590 -39.96 62.29 78.14
C LEU A 590 -39.21 63.12 79.20
N GLY A 591 -37.94 63.42 78.96
CA GLY A 591 -37.14 64.26 79.85
C GLY A 591 -37.61 65.71 79.89
N TYR A 592 -38.14 66.24 78.78
CA TYR A 592 -38.76 67.57 78.72
C TYR A 592 -40.08 67.63 79.52
N PHE A 593 -40.88 66.55 79.50
CA PHE A 593 -42.16 66.49 80.23
C PHE A 593 -42.04 66.18 81.73
N ALA A 594 -40.95 65.55 82.17
CA ALA A 594 -40.84 65.00 83.53
C ALA A 594 -40.05 65.87 84.53
N GLU A 595 -39.61 67.08 84.16
CA GLU A 595 -38.89 68.05 85.02
C GLU A 595 -37.75 67.43 85.87
N PHE A 596 -37.02 66.45 85.34
CA PHE A 596 -35.87 65.86 86.02
C PHE A 596 -34.68 66.83 86.01
N SER A 597 -34.42 67.50 87.13
CA SER A 597 -33.32 68.47 87.33
C SER A 597 -31.91 67.93 87.02
N PHE A 598 -31.71 66.61 86.98
CA PHE A 598 -30.43 65.99 86.61
C PHE A 598 -30.17 65.96 85.09
N LEU A 599 -31.21 66.13 84.25
CA LEU A 599 -31.12 65.98 82.79
C LEU A 599 -31.19 67.30 82.00
N GLU A 600 -31.47 68.45 82.63
CA GLU A 600 -31.63 69.74 81.93
C GLU A 600 -30.42 70.15 81.09
N ASN A 601 -29.19 69.90 81.57
CA ASN A 601 -27.97 70.20 80.81
C ASN A 601 -27.71 69.21 79.65
N LEU A 602 -28.18 67.96 79.78
CA LEU A 602 -27.97 66.88 78.81
C LEU A 602 -29.02 66.92 77.68
N LEU A 603 -30.16 67.57 77.93
CA LEU A 603 -31.30 67.71 77.02
C LEU A 603 -31.46 69.11 76.42
N SER A 604 -30.42 69.95 76.45
CA SER A 604 -30.45 71.20 75.67
C SER A 604 -30.37 70.88 74.17
N LEU A 605 -31.07 71.67 73.34
CA LEU A 605 -31.13 71.44 71.88
C LEU A 605 -29.73 71.35 71.21
N PRO A 606 -28.70 72.14 71.61
CA PRO A 606 -27.34 71.97 71.09
C PRO A 606 -26.69 70.63 71.48
N VAL A 607 -26.94 70.13 72.70
CA VAL A 607 -26.37 68.87 73.21
C VAL A 607 -27.07 67.67 72.60
N PHE A 608 -28.39 67.75 72.39
CA PHE A 608 -29.15 66.75 71.63
C PHE A 608 -28.60 66.58 70.20
N LEU A 609 -28.37 67.69 69.50
CA LEU A 609 -27.83 67.67 68.14
C LEU A 609 -26.39 67.12 68.10
N THR A 610 -25.53 67.43 69.07
CA THR A 610 -24.18 66.86 69.11
C THR A 610 -24.17 65.38 69.43
N ILE A 611 -25.06 64.89 70.31
CA ILE A 611 -25.21 63.46 70.59
C ILE A 611 -25.75 62.71 69.36
N SER A 612 -26.73 63.28 68.65
CA SER A 612 -27.24 62.72 67.39
C SER A 612 -26.14 62.60 66.32
N VAL A 613 -25.33 63.66 66.13
CA VAL A 613 -24.19 63.61 65.20
C VAL A 613 -23.15 62.58 65.62
N PHE A 614 -22.88 62.45 66.92
CA PHE A 614 -21.97 61.43 67.44
C PHE A 614 -22.51 60.01 67.20
N LEU A 615 -23.80 59.77 67.43
CA LEU A 615 -24.46 58.50 67.15
C LEU A 615 -24.46 58.16 65.65
N LEU A 616 -24.63 59.16 64.78
CA LEU A 616 -24.51 59.00 63.33
C LEU A 616 -23.09 58.53 62.94
N ILE A 617 -22.05 59.18 63.46
CA ILE A 617 -20.64 58.80 63.21
C ILE A 617 -20.35 57.41 63.76
N LEU A 618 -20.81 57.09 64.97
CA LEU A 618 -20.63 55.79 65.60
C LEU A 618 -21.32 54.67 64.78
N CYS A 619 -22.56 54.90 64.34
CA CYS A 619 -23.29 53.93 63.51
C CYS A 619 -22.63 53.73 62.15
N LEU A 620 -22.08 54.79 61.55
CA LEU A 620 -21.30 54.72 60.31
C LEU A 620 -20.04 53.85 60.48
N ILE A 621 -19.30 54.04 61.57
CA ILE A 621 -18.09 53.25 61.88
C ILE A 621 -18.47 51.78 62.14
N LEU A 622 -19.51 51.53 62.94
CA LEU A 622 -19.97 50.17 63.25
C LEU A 622 -20.48 49.43 62.01
N ALA A 623 -21.23 50.10 61.14
CA ALA A 623 -21.70 49.51 59.88
C ALA A 623 -20.56 49.24 58.90
N TYR A 624 -19.52 50.07 58.89
CA TYR A 624 -18.34 49.88 58.03
C TYR A 624 -17.42 48.75 58.54
N ALA A 625 -17.22 48.66 59.86
CA ALA A 625 -16.35 47.66 60.50
C ALA A 625 -16.94 46.25 60.50
N LYS A 626 -18.25 46.10 60.31
CA LYS A 626 -18.90 44.80 60.22
C LYS A 626 -18.58 44.16 58.87
N ASN A 627 -17.89 43.01 58.91
CA ASN A 627 -17.79 42.08 57.80
C ASN A 627 -18.90 41.05 57.93
N PRO A 628 -19.95 41.10 57.09
CA PRO A 628 -20.85 39.97 56.93
C PRO A 628 -20.08 38.90 56.16
N GLU A 629 -19.81 37.75 56.78
CA GLU A 629 -19.39 36.56 56.04
C GLU A 629 -20.53 36.03 55.15
#